data_AF-A0A950MD22-F1
#
_entry.id   AF-A0A950MD22-F1
#
_cell.length_a   1.000
_cell.length_b   1.000
_cell.length_c   1.000
_cell.angle_alpha   90.00
_cell.angle_beta   90.00
_cell.angle_gamma   90.00
#
_symmetry.space_group_name_H-M   'P 1'
#
loop_
_entity.id
_entity.type
_entity.pdbx_description
1 polymer ?
#
loop_
_entity_poly.entity_id
_entity_poly.type
_entity_poly.pdbx_seq_one_letter_code
_entity_poly.pdbx_strand_id
1 'polypeptide(L)'
;MPDLASKPAEIASEITLHGSVLVLLQFDVCEAIKLDRLRELLGAGTVEPPPMKHPGAVRYQRPPVVESAGTLTLESGEELKGEIKYYDYGVLSVEFELAFSCGWSKLIGLASRWVWDVDFAAQATDIVRARLERAARALVKPYKEWLTEDYLIFHVREIVEPEEGQPPDGSAVAVGDLVSRHGARIAQVVRGDTGLLAESELNEVLQSRISYYANDLAVIGWNAAFIYDSTAGAETAIQLLEYANSQLLEFRHYDELLTDELERVYTLLDEGTGMFQRWRLARSATRLHTVLLDVAELTEHADNAIKFLSDMFSARLYKLAAQKVGVPDYKDLVTQKVRNAEELYRFMVDQFNQSRAFFLELTVVVILVIELVYLFRGRPF
;
A
#
# COMPACT_ATOMS: atom_id res chain seq x y z
N MET A 1 31.04 4.36 -65.10
CA MET A 1 30.85 3.11 -64.36
C MET A 1 30.95 3.43 -62.88
N PRO A 2 30.04 2.90 -62.07
CA PRO A 2 29.34 3.72 -61.08
C PRO A 2 29.90 3.59 -59.66
N ASP A 3 29.86 4.74 -58.99
CA ASP A 3 29.29 4.97 -57.67
C ASP A 3 29.31 3.79 -56.67
N LEU A 4 30.21 3.91 -55.69
CA LEU A 4 30.14 3.21 -54.41
C LEU A 4 28.94 3.77 -53.63
N ALA A 5 27.74 3.38 -54.04
CA ALA A 5 26.57 3.47 -53.19
C ALA A 5 26.78 2.51 -52.02
N SER A 6 27.22 3.07 -50.89
CA SER A 6 27.03 2.48 -49.58
C SER A 6 25.57 2.04 -49.48
N LYS A 7 25.34 0.72 -49.51
CA LYS A 7 24.07 0.15 -49.05
C LYS A 7 23.74 0.82 -47.70
N PRO A 8 22.58 1.45 -47.52
CA PRO A 8 22.12 1.72 -46.17
C PRO A 8 22.09 0.37 -45.45
N ALA A 9 22.72 0.31 -44.28
CA ALA A 9 22.58 -0.82 -43.38
C ALA A 9 21.09 -1.14 -43.27
N GLU A 10 20.72 -2.37 -43.62
CA GLU A 10 19.42 -2.93 -43.28
C GLU A 10 19.21 -2.62 -41.80
N ILE A 11 18.24 -1.74 -41.52
CA ILE A 11 17.71 -1.55 -40.18
C ILE A 11 17.12 -2.92 -39.86
N ALA A 12 17.88 -3.75 -39.15
CA ALA A 12 17.34 -4.92 -38.50
C ALA A 12 16.11 -4.43 -37.75
N SER A 13 14.93 -4.93 -38.11
CA SER A 13 13.68 -4.56 -37.47
C SER A 13 13.87 -4.80 -35.97
N GLU A 14 13.84 -3.74 -35.17
CA GLU A 14 14.00 -3.87 -33.72
C GLU A 14 12.66 -4.33 -33.12
N ILE A 15 12.74 -5.21 -32.12
CA ILE A 15 11.57 -5.64 -31.35
C ILE A 15 10.91 -4.40 -30.75
N THR A 16 9.61 -4.24 -31.00
CA THR A 16 8.83 -3.09 -30.52
C THR A 16 7.80 -3.56 -29.50
N LEU A 17 7.78 -2.90 -28.34
CA LEU A 17 6.83 -3.13 -27.26
C LEU A 17 5.76 -2.04 -27.31
N HIS A 18 4.49 -2.42 -27.23
CA HIS A 18 3.37 -1.51 -27.13
C HIS A 18 2.66 -1.70 -25.79
N GLY A 19 2.43 -0.62 -25.07
CA GLY A 19 1.91 -0.72 -23.71
C GLY A 19 1.65 0.62 -23.05
N SER A 20 1.54 0.57 -21.73
CA SER A 20 1.53 1.75 -20.87
C SER A 20 2.31 1.50 -19.57
N VAL A 21 2.87 2.57 -19.02
CA VAL A 21 3.37 2.60 -17.65
C VAL A 21 2.28 3.24 -16.80
N LEU A 22 1.86 2.54 -15.76
CA LEU A 22 0.94 3.04 -14.74
C LEU A 22 1.75 3.40 -13.50
N VAL A 23 1.55 4.59 -12.98
CA VAL A 23 2.08 5.03 -11.70
C VAL A 23 0.92 5.08 -10.73
N LEU A 24 0.93 4.17 -9.76
CA LEU A 24 -0.06 4.10 -8.70
C LEU A 24 0.49 4.83 -7.48
N LEU A 25 -0.22 5.85 -7.02
CA LEU A 25 0.15 6.65 -5.85
C LEU A 25 -0.99 6.58 -4.85
N GLN A 26 -0.73 6.12 -3.65
CA GLN A 26 -1.75 6.01 -2.62
C GLN A 26 -1.43 6.95 -1.47
N PHE A 27 -2.42 7.71 -1.04
CA PHE A 27 -2.32 8.69 0.03
C PHE A 27 -3.29 8.27 1.14
N ASP A 28 -2.77 8.13 2.35
CA ASP A 28 -3.59 7.97 3.54
C ASP A 28 -3.90 9.35 4.14
N VAL A 29 -5.16 9.77 4.02
CA VAL A 29 -5.54 11.19 4.19
C VAL A 29 -6.46 11.44 5.38
N CYS A 30 -7.17 10.42 5.87
CA CYS A 30 -8.12 10.55 6.97
C CYS A 30 -8.56 9.17 7.50
N GLU A 31 -9.25 9.11 8.65
CA GLU A 31 -9.76 7.83 9.18
C GLU A 31 -10.85 7.19 8.28
N ALA A 32 -11.70 8.01 7.66
CA ALA A 32 -12.74 7.50 6.77
C ALA A 32 -13.27 8.57 5.81
N ILE A 33 -13.69 8.13 4.62
CA ILE A 33 -14.35 8.98 3.62
C ILE A 33 -15.82 8.57 3.48
N LYS A 34 -16.71 9.53 3.70
CA LYS A 34 -18.15 9.34 3.47
C LYS A 34 -18.45 9.40 1.97
N LEU A 35 -18.31 8.25 1.28
CA LEU A 35 -18.44 8.15 -0.18
C LEU A 35 -19.76 8.72 -0.72
N ASP A 36 -20.88 8.50 -0.04
CA ASP A 36 -22.18 9.04 -0.47
C ASP A 36 -22.18 10.58 -0.50
N ARG A 37 -21.61 11.20 0.53
CA ARG A 37 -21.48 12.65 0.60
C ARG A 37 -20.47 13.17 -0.42
N LEU A 38 -19.41 12.41 -0.67
CA LEU A 38 -18.40 12.75 -1.68
C LEU A 38 -19.01 12.78 -3.08
N ARG A 39 -19.83 11.79 -3.45
CA ARG A 39 -20.54 11.75 -4.74
C ARG A 39 -21.39 12.99 -4.97
N GLU A 40 -22.13 13.42 -3.94
CA GLU A 40 -22.93 14.65 -3.99
C GLU A 40 -22.08 15.92 -4.19
N LEU A 41 -20.92 15.99 -3.54
CA LEU A 41 -20.03 17.16 -3.60
C LEU A 41 -19.29 17.29 -4.92
N LEU A 42 -18.84 16.16 -5.49
CA LEU A 42 -18.07 16.15 -6.73
C LEU A 42 -18.98 16.24 -7.97
N GLY A 43 -20.30 16.05 -7.82
CA GLY A 43 -21.19 15.89 -8.96
C GLY A 43 -20.76 14.75 -9.88
N ALA A 44 -19.94 13.82 -9.34
CA ALA A 44 -19.37 12.73 -10.09
C ALA A 44 -20.53 11.84 -10.51
N GLY A 45 -20.81 11.83 -11.81
CA GLY A 45 -21.67 10.81 -12.40
C GLY A 45 -21.13 9.47 -11.92
N THR A 46 -22.02 8.61 -11.44
CA THR A 46 -21.68 7.23 -11.11
C THR A 46 -20.95 6.63 -12.30
N VAL A 47 -19.61 6.55 -12.23
CA VAL A 47 -18.88 5.61 -13.05
C VAL A 47 -19.36 4.27 -12.52
N GLU A 48 -20.29 3.66 -13.25
CA GLU A 48 -20.67 2.28 -12.96
C GLU A 48 -19.36 1.48 -12.88
N PRO A 49 -19.21 0.61 -11.86
CA PRO A 49 -18.06 -0.28 -11.83
C PRO A 49 -17.93 -0.95 -13.20
N PRO A 50 -16.71 -1.09 -13.75
CA PRO A 50 -16.52 -1.64 -15.08
C PRO A 50 -17.35 -2.92 -15.22
N PRO A 51 -18.13 -3.07 -16.31
CA PRO A 51 -19.03 -4.20 -16.46
C PRO A 51 -18.24 -5.49 -16.35
N MET A 52 -18.63 -6.35 -15.39
CA MET A 52 -18.04 -7.68 -15.16
C MET A 52 -18.04 -8.50 -16.45
N LYS A 53 -16.95 -8.46 -17.21
CA LYS A 53 -16.77 -9.28 -18.42
C LYS A 53 -15.79 -10.43 -18.20
N HIS A 54 -15.10 -10.48 -17.05
CA HIS A 54 -14.08 -11.48 -16.78
C HIS A 54 -14.34 -12.22 -15.45
N PRO A 55 -14.23 -13.56 -15.43
CA PRO A 55 -14.15 -14.31 -14.17
C PRO A 55 -12.86 -13.88 -13.45
N GLY A 56 -12.99 -13.25 -12.27
CA GLY A 56 -11.85 -12.79 -11.46
C GLY A 56 -11.91 -11.35 -10.95
N ALA A 57 -12.86 -10.54 -11.44
CA ALA A 57 -12.99 -9.14 -11.03
C ALA A 57 -13.08 -8.97 -9.49
N VAL A 58 -12.32 -8.02 -8.97
CA VAL A 58 -12.29 -7.67 -7.54
C VAL A 58 -13.65 -7.08 -7.14
N ARG A 59 -14.30 -7.68 -6.15
CA ARG A 59 -15.59 -7.20 -5.64
C ARG A 59 -15.36 -6.28 -4.45
N TYR A 60 -15.49 -4.99 -4.65
CA TYR A 60 -15.54 -4.03 -3.55
C TYR A 60 -16.88 -4.15 -2.79
N GLN A 61 -16.85 -4.21 -1.46
CA GLN A 61 -18.07 -4.06 -0.65
C GLN A 61 -18.71 -2.68 -0.86
N ARG A 62 -17.87 -1.65 -1.00
CA ARG A 62 -18.28 -0.29 -1.39
C ARG A 62 -17.37 0.19 -2.50
N PRO A 63 -17.89 0.37 -3.74
CA PRO A 63 -17.07 0.80 -4.86
C PRO A 63 -16.54 2.22 -4.60
N PRO A 64 -15.26 2.47 -4.93
CA PRO A 64 -14.67 3.80 -4.75
C PRO A 64 -15.37 4.84 -5.60
N VAL A 65 -15.25 6.10 -5.21
CA VAL A 65 -15.65 7.23 -6.07
C VAL A 65 -14.49 7.55 -6.99
N VAL A 66 -14.76 7.72 -8.28
CA VAL A 66 -13.73 7.95 -9.30
C VAL A 66 -13.91 9.33 -9.92
N GLU A 67 -12.84 10.11 -10.04
CA GLU A 67 -12.81 11.36 -10.81
C GLU A 67 -11.51 11.50 -11.61
N SER A 68 -11.50 12.35 -12.64
CA SER A 68 -10.25 12.62 -13.37
C SER A 68 -9.29 13.51 -12.58
N ALA A 69 -8.04 13.10 -12.48
CA ALA A 69 -6.96 13.92 -11.92
C ALA A 69 -6.50 15.03 -12.88
N GLY A 70 -6.86 14.94 -14.17
CA GLY A 70 -6.33 15.78 -15.24
C GLY A 70 -5.07 15.17 -15.85
N THR A 71 -4.22 16.02 -16.42
CA THR A 71 -2.94 15.60 -17.02
C THR A 71 -1.80 16.11 -16.15
N LEU A 72 -0.89 15.22 -15.77
CA LEU A 72 0.38 15.57 -15.13
C LEU A 72 1.46 15.66 -16.22
N THR A 73 2.16 16.78 -16.27
CA THR A 73 3.29 16.97 -17.18
C THR A 73 4.58 16.93 -16.40
N LEU A 74 5.44 15.95 -16.67
CA LEU A 74 6.76 15.84 -16.05
C LEU A 74 7.72 16.88 -16.63
N GLU A 75 8.79 17.21 -15.90
CA GLU A 75 9.84 18.12 -16.38
C GLU A 75 10.50 17.66 -17.69
N SER A 76 10.54 16.34 -17.92
CA SER A 76 11.04 15.72 -19.15
C SER A 76 10.07 15.79 -20.33
N GLY A 77 8.86 16.34 -20.13
CA GLY A 77 7.87 16.62 -21.17
C GLY A 77 6.84 15.51 -21.42
N GLU A 78 6.87 14.40 -20.67
CA GLU A 78 5.83 13.38 -20.74
C GLU A 78 4.53 13.89 -20.12
N GLU A 79 3.43 13.60 -20.80
CA GLU A 79 2.07 13.92 -20.36
C GLU A 79 1.36 12.64 -19.92
N LEU A 80 1.07 12.53 -18.63
CA LEU A 80 0.41 11.39 -18.03
C LEU A 80 -1.06 11.71 -17.77
N LYS A 81 -1.95 10.82 -18.17
CA LYS A 81 -3.39 10.96 -17.88
C LYS A 81 -3.67 10.40 -16.50
N GLY A 82 -4.32 11.21 -15.66
CA GLY A 82 -4.56 10.86 -14.27
C GLY A 82 -6.02 10.58 -13.93
N GLU A 83 -6.22 9.60 -13.07
CA GLU A 83 -7.49 9.27 -12.40
C GLU A 83 -7.28 9.26 -10.88
N ILE A 84 -8.32 9.62 -10.12
CA ILE A 84 -8.33 9.58 -8.66
C ILE A 84 -9.48 8.69 -8.20
N LYS A 85 -9.18 7.72 -7.35
CA LYS A 85 -10.12 6.81 -6.69
C LYS A 85 -10.13 7.10 -5.19
N TYR A 86 -11.32 7.28 -4.62
CA TYR A 86 -11.54 7.53 -3.20
C TYR A 86 -12.14 6.29 -2.55
N TYR A 87 -11.45 5.74 -1.56
CA TYR A 87 -11.90 4.59 -0.79
C TYR A 87 -12.53 5.02 0.54
N ASP A 88 -13.48 4.23 1.04
CA ASP A 88 -14.21 4.58 2.28
C ASP A 88 -13.35 4.50 3.53
N TYR A 89 -12.30 3.68 3.51
CA TYR A 89 -11.31 3.51 4.58
C TYR A 89 -10.21 4.58 4.60
N GLY A 90 -10.42 5.75 3.97
CA GLY A 90 -9.52 6.89 4.17
C GLY A 90 -8.39 7.05 3.16
N VAL A 91 -8.24 6.10 2.24
CA VAL A 91 -7.20 6.12 1.20
C VAL A 91 -7.69 6.76 -0.09
N LEU A 92 -6.82 7.55 -0.69
CA LEU A 92 -6.97 8.15 -2.01
C LEU A 92 -5.89 7.59 -2.94
N SER A 93 -6.30 6.90 -4.00
CA SER A 93 -5.41 6.34 -5.02
C SER A 93 -5.40 7.22 -6.26
N VAL A 94 -4.25 7.71 -6.68
CA VAL A 94 -4.03 8.44 -7.92
C VAL A 94 -3.30 7.53 -8.89
N GLU A 95 -3.89 7.31 -10.06
CA GLU A 95 -3.30 6.50 -11.12
C GLU A 95 -2.95 7.40 -12.29
N PHE A 96 -1.66 7.42 -12.69
CA PHE A 96 -1.19 8.12 -13.88
C PHE A 96 -0.74 7.13 -14.95
N GLU A 97 -1.27 7.29 -16.17
CA GLU A 97 -0.93 6.44 -17.31
C GLU A 97 -0.09 7.20 -18.35
N LEU A 98 1.03 6.58 -18.76
CA LEU A 98 1.80 6.95 -19.95
C LEU A 98 1.82 5.81 -20.96
N ALA A 99 1.20 6.00 -22.13
CA ALA A 99 1.32 5.07 -23.24
C ALA A 99 2.72 5.11 -23.86
N PHE A 100 3.28 3.94 -24.20
CA PHE A 100 4.56 3.84 -24.89
C PHE A 100 4.50 2.91 -26.11
N SER A 101 5.39 3.21 -27.06
CA SER A 101 5.75 2.33 -28.16
C SER A 101 7.26 2.42 -28.35
N CYS A 102 8.00 1.44 -27.84
CA CYS A 102 9.45 1.50 -27.82
C CYS A 102 10.11 0.12 -27.69
N GLY A 103 11.41 0.02 -27.97
CA GLY A 103 12.19 -1.18 -27.72
C GLY A 103 12.62 -1.32 -26.26
N TRP A 104 13.10 -2.51 -25.90
CA TRP A 104 13.52 -2.84 -24.53
C TRP A 104 14.48 -1.84 -23.88
N SER A 105 15.50 -1.37 -24.60
CA SER A 105 16.48 -0.43 -24.04
C SER A 105 15.86 0.88 -23.58
N LYS A 106 14.86 1.39 -24.31
CA LYS A 106 14.13 2.61 -23.93
C LYS A 106 13.21 2.35 -22.74
N LEU A 107 12.55 1.19 -22.69
CA LEU A 107 11.71 0.80 -21.56
C LEU A 107 12.51 0.63 -20.28
N ILE A 108 13.68 0.00 -20.34
CA ILE A 108 14.61 -0.15 -19.19
C ILE A 108 15.11 1.22 -18.72
N GLY A 109 15.48 2.11 -19.64
CA GLY A 109 15.88 3.47 -19.29
C GLY A 109 14.76 4.28 -18.65
N LEU A 110 13.51 4.11 -19.14
CA LEU A 110 12.33 4.70 -18.54
C LEU A 110 12.12 4.18 -17.11
N ALA A 111 12.16 2.85 -16.94
CA ALA A 111 11.98 2.20 -15.65
C ALA A 111 13.02 2.64 -14.63
N SER A 112 14.30 2.69 -15.02
CA SER A 112 15.37 3.07 -14.11
C SER A 112 15.23 4.50 -13.59
N ARG A 113 14.86 5.44 -14.46
CA ARG A 113 14.60 6.82 -14.05
C ARG A 113 13.34 6.95 -13.20
N TRP A 114 12.26 6.28 -13.58
CA TRP A 114 10.97 6.46 -12.92
C TRP A 114 10.89 5.78 -11.56
N VAL A 115 11.55 4.63 -11.38
CA VAL A 115 11.54 3.91 -10.09
C VAL A 115 12.39 4.61 -9.03
N TRP A 116 13.43 5.35 -9.42
CA TRP A 116 14.41 5.88 -8.46
C TRP A 116 14.61 7.40 -8.48
N ASP A 117 14.46 8.06 -9.62
CA ASP A 117 14.80 9.48 -9.76
C ASP A 117 13.59 10.42 -9.71
N VAL A 118 12.37 9.90 -9.92
CA VAL A 118 11.14 10.71 -10.00
C VAL A 118 10.30 10.53 -8.74
N ASP A 119 10.14 11.61 -7.98
CA ASP A 119 9.21 11.64 -6.84
C ASP A 119 7.80 11.98 -7.33
N PHE A 120 7.07 10.95 -7.77
CA PHE A 120 5.70 11.09 -8.24
C PHE A 120 4.73 11.51 -7.13
N ALA A 121 4.96 11.07 -5.89
CA ALA A 121 4.12 11.43 -4.75
C ALA A 121 4.17 12.94 -4.50
N ALA A 122 5.37 13.55 -4.53
CA ALA A 122 5.53 14.99 -4.43
C ALA A 122 4.79 15.74 -5.55
N GLN A 123 4.89 15.27 -6.81
CA GLN A 123 4.21 15.90 -7.94
C GLN A 123 2.69 15.81 -7.86
N ALA A 124 2.15 14.70 -7.33
CA ALA A 124 0.73 14.49 -7.17
C ALA A 124 0.14 15.18 -5.92
N THR A 125 0.97 15.53 -4.94
CA THR A 125 0.53 16.07 -3.65
C THR A 125 -0.34 17.32 -3.80
N ASP A 126 0.04 18.25 -4.68
CA ASP A 126 -0.73 19.48 -4.90
C ASP A 126 -2.08 19.22 -5.57
N ILE A 127 -2.11 18.26 -6.50
CA ILE A 127 -3.36 17.78 -7.12
C ILE A 127 -4.25 17.20 -6.04
N VAL A 128 -3.74 16.27 -5.23
CA VAL A 128 -4.49 15.63 -4.14
C VAL A 128 -5.01 16.65 -3.14
N ARG A 129 -4.18 17.61 -2.72
CA ARG A 129 -4.58 18.66 -1.77
C ARG A 129 -5.73 19.51 -2.29
N ALA A 130 -5.64 19.99 -3.52
CA ALA A 130 -6.70 20.77 -4.15
C ALA A 130 -8.01 19.97 -4.28
N ARG A 131 -7.91 18.65 -4.48
CA ARG A 131 -9.07 17.75 -4.57
C ARG A 131 -9.71 17.52 -3.20
N LEU A 132 -8.90 17.29 -2.16
CA LEU A 132 -9.36 17.10 -0.78
C LEU A 132 -9.99 18.36 -0.17
N GLU A 133 -9.55 19.57 -0.53
CA GLU A 133 -10.17 20.82 -0.09
C GLU A 133 -11.66 20.89 -0.50
N ARG A 134 -11.98 20.45 -1.72
CA ARG A 134 -13.37 20.37 -2.21
C ARG A 134 -14.15 19.25 -1.52
N ALA A 135 -13.47 18.16 -1.15
CA ALA A 135 -14.02 17.00 -0.48
C ALA A 135 -14.09 17.11 1.06
N ALA A 136 -13.61 18.21 1.65
CA ALA A 136 -13.35 18.32 3.10
C ALA A 136 -14.55 17.94 4.00
N ARG A 137 -15.78 18.18 3.54
CA ARG A 137 -17.01 17.85 4.29
C ARG A 137 -17.35 16.34 4.32
N ALA A 138 -16.72 15.55 3.47
CA ALA A 138 -16.86 14.09 3.43
C ALA A 138 -15.79 13.36 4.25
N LEU A 139 -14.70 14.04 4.61
CA LEU A 139 -13.58 13.45 5.35
C LEU A 139 -13.89 13.37 6.86
N VAL A 140 -13.52 12.26 7.49
CA VAL A 140 -13.62 12.04 8.93
C VAL A 140 -12.22 12.11 9.53
N LYS A 141 -11.98 13.10 10.40
CA LYS A 141 -10.68 13.37 11.04
C LYS A 141 -9.50 13.36 10.03
N PRO A 142 -9.43 14.36 9.13
CA PRO A 142 -8.35 14.45 8.17
C PRO A 142 -6.99 14.60 8.86
N TYR A 143 -5.99 13.92 8.31
CA TYR A 143 -4.61 13.97 8.78
C TYR A 143 -3.90 15.20 8.23
N LYS A 144 -2.92 15.70 8.99
CA LYS A 144 -2.11 16.86 8.59
C LYS A 144 -0.96 16.47 7.66
N GLU A 145 -0.34 15.34 7.98
CA GLU A 145 0.72 14.70 7.21
C GLU A 145 0.13 13.40 6.67
N TRP A 146 0.53 13.01 5.47
CA TRP A 146 -0.02 11.85 4.77
C TRP A 146 1.08 10.85 4.55
N LEU A 147 0.78 9.59 4.81
CA LEU A 147 1.61 8.49 4.34
C LEU A 147 1.34 8.27 2.86
N THR A 148 2.39 7.94 2.13
CA THR A 148 2.32 7.70 0.69
C THR A 148 3.02 6.42 0.30
N GLU A 149 2.40 5.67 -0.60
CA GLU A 149 3.02 4.56 -1.32
C GLU A 149 2.97 4.82 -2.82
N ASP A 150 4.05 4.52 -3.52
CA ASP A 150 4.13 4.56 -4.97
C ASP A 150 4.53 3.19 -5.55
N TYR A 151 3.87 2.81 -6.65
CA TYR A 151 4.13 1.54 -7.31
C TYR A 151 3.96 1.66 -8.81
N LEU A 152 4.90 1.11 -9.57
CA LEU A 152 4.91 1.22 -11.02
C LEU A 152 4.48 -0.10 -11.68
N ILE A 153 3.60 -0.02 -12.67
CA ILE A 153 3.21 -1.18 -13.47
C ILE A 153 3.59 -0.92 -14.92
N PHE A 154 4.53 -1.72 -15.42
CA PHE A 154 4.91 -1.75 -16.83
C PHE A 154 4.01 -2.76 -17.54
N HIS A 155 2.89 -2.27 -18.09
CA HIS A 155 1.93 -3.09 -18.81
C HIS A 155 2.27 -3.12 -20.31
N VAL A 156 2.79 -4.24 -20.78
CA VAL A 156 3.03 -4.53 -22.19
C VAL A 156 1.81 -5.27 -22.75
N ARG A 157 1.14 -4.69 -23.74
CA ARG A 157 0.01 -5.31 -24.43
C ARG A 157 0.43 -6.20 -25.59
N GLU A 158 1.49 -5.79 -26.28
CA GLU A 158 1.94 -6.45 -27.51
C GLU A 158 3.45 -6.33 -27.65
N ILE A 159 4.06 -7.42 -28.13
CA ILE A 159 5.48 -7.49 -28.49
C ILE A 159 5.53 -7.87 -29.96
N VAL A 160 5.96 -6.92 -30.79
CA VAL A 160 6.12 -7.11 -32.23
C VAL A 160 7.57 -7.49 -32.49
N GLU A 161 7.79 -8.77 -32.80
CA GLU A 161 9.08 -9.27 -33.25
C GLU A 161 9.22 -9.14 -34.79
N PRO A 162 10.45 -9.07 -35.31
CA PRO A 162 10.72 -9.21 -36.74
C PRO A 162 10.16 -10.51 -37.34
N GLU A 163 9.87 -10.51 -38.64
CA GLU A 163 9.34 -11.69 -39.38
C GLU A 163 10.19 -12.97 -39.21
N GLU A 164 11.48 -12.87 -38.90
CA GLU A 164 12.36 -14.02 -38.63
C GLU A 164 12.16 -14.65 -37.23
N GLY A 165 11.53 -13.94 -36.29
CA GLY A 165 11.28 -14.39 -34.90
C GLY A 165 9.83 -14.77 -34.60
N GLN A 166 8.89 -14.42 -35.49
CA GLN A 166 7.47 -14.69 -35.34
C GLN A 166 7.20 -16.21 -35.37
N PRO A 167 6.36 -16.75 -34.46
CA PRO A 167 5.92 -18.14 -34.58
C PRO A 167 5.21 -18.35 -35.95
N PRO A 168 5.45 -19.49 -36.61
CA PRO A 168 5.03 -19.74 -38.00
C PRO A 168 3.51 -19.76 -38.22
N ASP A 169 2.71 -19.73 -37.16
CA ASP A 169 1.24 -19.66 -37.19
C ASP A 169 0.67 -18.26 -36.92
N GLY A 170 1.51 -17.26 -36.65
CA GLY A 170 1.08 -15.90 -36.29
C GLY A 170 0.44 -15.78 -34.89
N SER A 171 0.59 -16.81 -34.04
CA SER A 171 0.11 -16.77 -32.66
C SER A 171 0.94 -15.82 -31.78
N ALA A 172 0.38 -15.42 -30.64
CA ALA A 172 1.09 -14.63 -29.65
C ALA A 172 2.30 -15.41 -29.11
N VAL A 173 3.42 -14.72 -28.85
CA VAL A 173 4.63 -15.33 -28.27
C VAL A 173 4.28 -16.04 -26.96
N ALA A 174 4.55 -17.34 -26.87
CA ALA A 174 4.32 -18.11 -25.67
C ALA A 174 5.19 -17.59 -24.51
N VAL A 175 4.64 -17.56 -23.30
CA VAL A 175 5.31 -17.01 -22.11
C VAL A 175 6.65 -17.68 -21.82
N GLY A 176 6.75 -18.99 -22.09
CA GLY A 176 8.01 -19.74 -21.92
C GLY A 176 9.14 -19.20 -22.80
N ASP A 177 8.83 -18.84 -24.05
CA ASP A 177 9.79 -18.26 -24.99
C ASP A 177 10.12 -16.81 -24.63
N LEU A 178 9.11 -16.04 -24.20
CA LEU A 178 9.30 -14.67 -23.72
C LEU A 178 10.28 -14.60 -22.55
N VAL A 179 10.08 -15.45 -21.52
CA VAL A 179 10.95 -15.47 -20.35
C VAL A 179 12.36 -15.95 -20.71
N SER A 180 12.47 -16.96 -21.57
CA SER A 180 13.78 -17.49 -21.99
C SER A 180 14.60 -16.48 -22.80
N ARG A 181 13.96 -15.70 -23.67
CA ARG A 181 14.63 -14.71 -24.54
C ARG A 181 14.82 -13.34 -23.87
N HIS A 182 13.88 -12.93 -23.02
CA HIS A 182 13.79 -11.57 -22.49
C HIS A 182 13.78 -11.48 -20.95
N GLY A 183 13.92 -12.60 -20.23
CA GLY A 183 13.88 -12.62 -18.76
C GLY A 183 14.83 -11.62 -18.09
N ALA A 184 16.06 -11.48 -18.61
CA ALA A 184 17.02 -10.48 -18.10
C ALA A 184 16.50 -9.05 -18.23
N ARG A 185 15.87 -8.72 -19.36
CA ARG A 185 15.31 -7.39 -19.64
C ARG A 185 14.05 -7.12 -18.82
N ILE A 186 13.20 -8.13 -18.64
CA ILE A 186 12.04 -8.06 -17.75
C ILE A 186 12.51 -7.76 -16.32
N ALA A 187 13.53 -8.47 -15.84
CA ALA A 187 14.06 -8.25 -14.51
C ALA A 187 14.68 -6.86 -14.34
N GLN A 188 15.37 -6.34 -15.35
CA GLN A 188 15.87 -4.95 -15.37
C GLN A 188 14.74 -3.92 -15.26
N VAL A 189 13.64 -4.12 -15.99
CA VAL A 189 12.44 -3.26 -15.90
C VAL A 189 11.84 -3.31 -14.49
N VAL A 190 11.63 -4.51 -13.94
CA VAL A 190 11.03 -4.70 -12.60
C VAL A 190 11.93 -4.13 -11.49
N ARG A 191 13.25 -4.19 -11.64
CA ARG A 191 14.20 -3.61 -10.69
C ARG A 191 14.43 -2.11 -10.88
N GLY A 192 14.11 -1.56 -12.04
CA GLY A 192 14.50 -0.21 -12.42
C GLY A 192 16.03 -0.06 -12.50
N ASP A 193 16.73 -1.07 -13.03
CA ASP A 193 18.19 -1.02 -13.17
C ASP A 193 18.61 -1.27 -14.63
N THR A 194 19.53 -0.43 -15.12
CA THR A 194 20.11 -0.55 -16.47
C THR A 194 21.29 -1.53 -16.50
N GLY A 195 21.88 -1.84 -15.33
CA GLY A 195 23.02 -2.74 -15.18
C GLY A 195 22.69 -4.19 -15.49
N LEU A 196 23.72 -4.97 -15.79
CA LEU A 196 23.61 -6.42 -15.93
C LEU A 196 23.41 -7.03 -14.55
N LEU A 197 22.21 -7.55 -14.31
CA LEU A 197 21.87 -8.21 -13.05
C LEU A 197 22.64 -9.52 -12.89
N ALA A 198 23.06 -9.80 -11.65
CA ALA A 198 23.63 -11.09 -11.30
C ALA A 198 22.60 -12.21 -11.51
N GLU A 199 23.06 -13.44 -11.78
CA GLU A 199 22.18 -14.59 -12.02
C GLU A 199 21.24 -14.86 -10.83
N SER A 200 21.73 -14.65 -9.59
CA SER A 200 20.90 -14.77 -8.38
C SER A 200 19.76 -13.75 -8.34
N GLU A 201 20.04 -12.50 -8.72
CA GLU A 201 19.03 -11.43 -8.77
C GLU A 201 18.01 -11.69 -9.87
N LEU A 202 18.48 -12.12 -11.04
CA LEU A 202 17.60 -12.52 -12.13
C LEU A 202 16.65 -13.64 -11.71
N ASN A 203 17.18 -14.67 -11.04
CA ASN A 203 16.40 -15.80 -10.56
C ASN A 203 15.41 -15.39 -9.47
N GLU A 204 15.77 -14.52 -8.54
CA GLU A 204 14.85 -14.00 -7.51
C GLU A 204 13.66 -13.25 -8.13
N VAL A 205 13.93 -12.36 -9.09
CA VAL A 205 12.88 -11.60 -9.75
C VAL A 205 11.97 -12.53 -10.55
N LEU A 206 12.54 -13.43 -11.35
CA LEU A 206 11.77 -14.35 -12.20
C LEU A 206 11.06 -15.47 -11.42
N GLN A 207 11.45 -15.77 -10.18
CA GLN A 207 10.67 -16.65 -9.29
C GLN A 207 9.31 -16.05 -8.93
N SER A 208 9.20 -14.72 -9.00
CA SER A 208 7.97 -13.96 -8.71
C SER A 208 7.07 -13.82 -9.93
N ARG A 209 7.17 -14.77 -10.86
CA ARG A 209 6.36 -14.82 -12.08
C ARG A 209 5.10 -15.66 -11.89
N ILE A 210 3.99 -15.22 -12.46
CA ILE A 210 2.73 -15.93 -12.44
C ILE A 210 1.97 -15.72 -13.76
N SER A 211 1.33 -16.78 -14.25
CA SER A 211 0.56 -16.81 -15.50
C SER A 211 -0.69 -17.66 -15.31
N TYR A 212 -1.80 -17.26 -15.92
CA TYR A 212 -3.03 -18.06 -16.00
C TYR A 212 -3.11 -18.78 -17.35
N TYR A 213 -2.89 -18.04 -18.44
CA TYR A 213 -2.82 -18.55 -19.80
C TYR A 213 -1.38 -18.71 -20.30
N ALA A 214 -1.21 -19.34 -21.46
CA ALA A 214 0.10 -19.52 -22.09
C ALA A 214 0.68 -18.22 -22.67
N ASN A 215 -0.11 -17.16 -22.73
CA ASN A 215 0.19 -15.86 -23.35
C ASN A 215 0.06 -14.68 -22.37
N ASP A 216 -0.10 -14.93 -21.06
CA ASP A 216 -0.09 -13.90 -20.03
C ASP A 216 1.09 -14.06 -19.05
N LEU A 217 1.61 -12.96 -18.53
CA LEU A 217 2.72 -13.01 -17.59
C LEU A 217 2.65 -11.80 -16.67
N ALA A 218 2.64 -12.03 -15.36
CA ALA A 218 2.95 -11.00 -14.37
C ALA A 218 4.26 -11.37 -13.67
N VAL A 219 5.21 -10.44 -13.60
CA VAL A 219 6.41 -10.53 -12.78
C VAL A 219 6.37 -9.39 -11.77
N ILE A 220 6.27 -9.75 -10.49
CA ILE A 220 5.98 -8.78 -9.43
C ILE A 220 7.24 -8.54 -8.61
N GLY A 221 7.65 -7.29 -8.53
CA GLY A 221 8.72 -6.82 -7.67
C GLY A 221 8.19 -5.96 -6.52
N TRP A 222 9.14 -5.41 -5.75
CA TRP A 222 8.88 -4.60 -4.57
C TRP A 222 8.34 -3.20 -4.91
N ASN A 223 8.95 -2.49 -5.86
CA ASN A 223 8.52 -1.15 -6.29
C ASN A 223 7.80 -1.15 -7.65
N ALA A 224 7.90 -2.24 -8.42
CA ALA A 224 7.33 -2.31 -9.75
C ALA A 224 6.92 -3.71 -10.16
N ALA A 225 5.97 -3.81 -11.08
CA ALA A 225 5.56 -5.03 -11.75
C ALA A 225 5.70 -4.90 -13.27
N PHE A 226 6.00 -6.02 -13.93
CA PHE A 226 5.88 -6.17 -15.36
C PHE A 226 4.68 -7.07 -15.67
N ILE A 227 3.75 -6.58 -16.48
CA ILE A 227 2.56 -7.34 -16.90
C ILE A 227 2.56 -7.41 -18.42
N TYR A 228 2.50 -8.63 -18.96
CA TYR A 228 2.24 -8.90 -20.36
C TYR A 228 0.89 -9.57 -20.50
N ASP A 229 -0.10 -8.81 -20.99
CA ASP A 229 -1.47 -9.28 -21.25
C ASP A 229 -2.20 -8.21 -22.09
N SER A 230 -3.33 -8.58 -22.69
CA SER A 230 -4.33 -7.66 -23.18
C SER A 230 -4.80 -6.67 -22.10
N THR A 231 -5.32 -5.50 -22.50
CA THR A 231 -5.88 -4.50 -21.57
C THR A 231 -6.94 -5.09 -20.65
N ALA A 232 -7.78 -5.97 -21.18
CA ALA A 232 -8.87 -6.59 -20.42
C ALA A 232 -8.36 -7.66 -19.45
N GLY A 233 -7.32 -8.42 -19.81
CA GLY A 233 -6.72 -9.44 -18.94
C GLY A 233 -5.89 -8.84 -17.80
N ALA A 234 -5.14 -7.77 -18.08
CA ALA A 234 -4.31 -7.09 -17.09
C ALA A 234 -5.10 -6.37 -15.99
N GLU A 235 -6.37 -6.02 -16.24
CA GLU A 235 -7.19 -5.22 -15.32
C GLU A 235 -7.26 -5.84 -13.92
N THR A 236 -7.51 -7.15 -13.83
CA THR A 236 -7.56 -7.86 -12.54
C THR A 236 -6.22 -7.80 -11.82
N ALA A 237 -5.11 -7.97 -12.54
CA ALA A 237 -3.78 -7.93 -11.95
C ALA A 237 -3.42 -6.54 -11.43
N ILE A 238 -3.75 -5.50 -12.20
CA ILE A 238 -3.54 -4.10 -11.79
C ILE A 238 -4.35 -3.79 -10.53
N GLN A 239 -5.64 -4.16 -10.49
CA GLN A 239 -6.50 -3.94 -9.33
C GLN A 239 -5.98 -4.67 -8.07
N LEU A 240 -5.45 -5.89 -8.23
CA LEU A 240 -4.89 -6.65 -7.10
C LEU A 240 -3.56 -6.07 -6.60
N LEU A 241 -2.73 -5.51 -7.48
CA LEU A 241 -1.52 -4.78 -7.10
C LEU A 241 -1.86 -3.47 -6.38
N GLU A 242 -2.80 -2.70 -6.92
CA GLU A 242 -3.33 -1.50 -6.26
C GLU A 242 -3.87 -1.83 -4.87
N TYR A 243 -4.64 -2.92 -4.75
CA TYR A 243 -5.17 -3.36 -3.47
C TYR A 243 -4.06 -3.81 -2.50
N ALA A 244 -3.04 -4.56 -2.97
CA ALA A 244 -1.92 -4.98 -2.14
C ALA A 244 -1.12 -3.79 -1.59
N ASN A 245 -0.85 -2.77 -2.41
CA ASN A 245 -0.21 -1.53 -1.95
C ASN A 245 -1.09 -0.79 -0.94
N SER A 246 -2.41 -0.79 -1.14
CA SER A 246 -3.30 -0.11 -0.19
C SER A 246 -3.26 -0.78 1.19
N GLN A 247 -3.13 -2.10 1.22
CA GLN A 247 -2.96 -2.85 2.46
C GLN A 247 -1.61 -2.58 3.12
N LEU A 248 -0.53 -2.45 2.34
CA LEU A 248 0.77 -2.03 2.89
C LEU A 248 0.65 -0.67 3.57
N LEU A 249 0.07 0.31 2.88
CA LEU A 249 -0.13 1.67 3.40
C LEU A 249 -0.94 1.66 4.70
N GLU A 250 -2.00 0.84 4.77
CA GLU A 250 -2.82 0.68 5.96
C GLU A 250 -2.03 0.12 7.15
N PHE A 251 -1.24 -0.94 6.94
CA PHE A 251 -0.39 -1.48 8.02
C PHE A 251 0.71 -0.51 8.44
N ARG A 252 1.27 0.27 7.52
CA ARG A 252 2.22 1.34 7.85
C ARG A 252 1.58 2.42 8.70
N HIS A 253 0.36 2.82 8.38
CA HIS A 253 -0.40 3.77 9.21
C HIS A 253 -0.58 3.24 10.63
N TYR A 254 -1.00 1.99 10.79
CA TYR A 254 -1.16 1.39 12.11
C TYR A 254 0.16 1.29 12.87
N ASP A 255 1.25 1.00 12.17
CA ASP A 255 2.59 0.97 12.77
C ASP A 255 2.98 2.33 13.36
N GLU A 256 2.76 3.43 12.63
CA GLU A 256 3.02 4.79 13.10
C GLU A 256 2.09 5.19 14.25
N LEU A 257 0.79 4.93 14.11
CA LEU A 257 -0.20 5.23 15.14
C LEU A 257 0.13 4.53 16.47
N LEU A 258 0.50 3.25 16.42
CA LEU A 258 0.90 2.49 17.61
C LEU A 258 2.22 2.99 18.17
N THR A 259 3.18 3.39 17.32
CA THR A 259 4.47 3.95 17.76
C THR A 259 4.25 5.23 18.56
N ASP A 260 3.46 6.16 18.02
CA ASP A 260 3.15 7.44 18.66
C ASP A 260 2.40 7.26 19.98
N GLU A 261 1.46 6.31 20.05
CA GLU A 261 0.74 6.04 21.31
C GLU A 261 1.65 5.36 22.34
N LEU A 262 2.50 4.42 21.93
CA LEU A 262 3.47 3.78 22.81
C LEU A 262 4.49 4.79 23.37
N GLU A 263 5.07 5.65 22.54
CA GLU A 263 6.02 6.68 22.98
C GLU A 263 5.40 7.64 24.00
N ARG A 264 4.13 8.03 23.78
CA ARG A 264 3.36 8.83 24.75
C ARG A 264 3.18 8.11 26.08
N VAL A 265 2.88 6.81 26.06
CA VAL A 265 2.72 6.02 27.30
C VAL A 265 4.05 5.86 28.02
N TYR A 266 5.15 5.59 27.31
CA TYR A 266 6.48 5.49 27.91
C TYR A 266 6.94 6.81 28.55
N THR A 267 6.72 7.94 27.88
CA THR A 267 7.03 9.27 28.44
C THR A 267 6.28 9.51 29.75
N LEU A 268 5.00 9.09 29.83
CA LEU A 268 4.20 9.22 31.05
C LEU A 268 4.66 8.31 32.19
N LEU A 269 5.23 7.14 31.87
CA LEU A 269 5.81 6.20 32.83
C LEU A 269 7.13 6.74 33.41
N ASP A 270 7.97 7.35 32.57
CA ASP A 270 9.28 7.88 32.98
C ASP A 270 9.18 9.14 33.86
N GLU A 271 8.11 9.93 33.74
CA GLU A 271 7.91 11.19 34.48
C GLU A 271 7.53 11.02 35.99
N GLY A 272 7.59 9.82 36.56
CA GLY A 272 7.63 9.60 38.02
C GLY A 272 6.31 9.24 38.73
N THR A 273 6.41 8.79 40.00
CA THR A 273 5.41 7.97 40.73
C THR A 273 4.33 8.73 41.54
N GLY A 274 3.95 9.95 41.12
CA GLY A 274 2.96 10.78 41.84
C GLY A 274 1.51 10.23 41.81
N MET A 275 0.67 10.59 42.80
CA MET A 275 -0.76 10.20 42.84
C MET A 275 -1.58 10.80 41.68
N PHE A 276 -1.25 12.04 41.26
CA PHE A 276 -1.83 12.68 40.07
C PHE A 276 -1.37 12.02 38.76
N GLN A 277 -0.10 11.57 38.69
CA GLN A 277 0.45 10.84 37.55
C GLN A 277 -0.27 9.51 37.36
N ARG A 278 -0.51 8.77 38.45
CA ARG A 278 -1.25 7.50 38.45
C ARG A 278 -2.70 7.63 37.94
N TRP A 279 -3.35 8.76 38.19
CA TRP A 279 -4.68 9.05 37.62
C TRP A 279 -4.62 9.40 36.12
N ARG A 280 -3.52 10.02 35.64
CA ARG A 280 -3.26 10.21 34.20
C ARG A 280 -2.98 8.88 33.50
N LEU A 281 -2.20 7.99 34.12
CA LEU A 281 -1.95 6.63 33.63
C LEU A 281 -3.25 5.82 33.42
N ALA A 282 -4.21 5.91 34.35
CA ALA A 282 -5.50 5.25 34.20
C ALA A 282 -6.30 5.74 32.97
N ARG A 283 -6.24 7.04 32.63
CA ARG A 283 -6.84 7.56 31.39
C ARG A 283 -6.08 7.14 30.14
N SER A 284 -4.76 7.12 30.18
CA SER A 284 -3.93 6.64 29.07
C SER A 284 -4.16 5.15 28.79
N ALA A 285 -4.39 4.34 29.83
CA ALA A 285 -4.77 2.95 29.70
C ALA A 285 -6.11 2.78 28.94
N THR A 286 -7.11 3.62 29.24
CA THR A 286 -8.39 3.62 28.48
C THR A 286 -8.18 3.98 27.02
N ARG A 287 -7.30 4.94 26.72
CA ARG A 287 -7.00 5.36 25.34
C ARG A 287 -6.24 4.30 24.56
N LEU A 288 -5.23 3.68 25.18
CA LEU A 288 -4.49 2.56 24.61
C LEU A 288 -5.43 1.39 24.30
N HIS A 289 -6.38 1.09 25.21
CA HIS A 289 -7.38 0.05 24.97
C HIS A 289 -8.32 0.39 23.79
N THR A 290 -8.70 1.66 23.61
CA THR A 290 -9.47 2.09 22.43
C THR A 290 -8.67 1.88 21.14
N VAL A 291 -7.40 2.30 21.09
CA VAL A 291 -6.54 2.08 19.91
C VAL A 291 -6.35 0.59 19.63
N LEU A 292 -6.18 -0.22 20.68
CA LEU A 292 -6.07 -1.68 20.54
C LEU A 292 -7.35 -2.32 20.00
N LEU A 293 -8.52 -1.86 20.44
CA LEU A 293 -9.81 -2.32 19.92
C LEU A 293 -10.00 -1.87 18.46
N ASP A 294 -9.68 -0.63 18.13
CA ASP A 294 -9.77 -0.10 16.77
C ASP A 294 -8.85 -0.89 15.83
N VAL A 295 -7.58 -1.13 16.22
CA VAL A 295 -6.64 -1.92 15.40
C VAL A 295 -7.07 -3.39 15.32
N ALA A 296 -7.64 -3.98 16.37
CA ALA A 296 -8.15 -5.35 16.34
C ALA A 296 -9.40 -5.50 15.43
N GLU A 297 -10.32 -4.54 15.47
CA GLU A 297 -11.50 -4.49 14.58
C GLU A 297 -11.08 -4.26 13.12
N LEU A 298 -10.07 -3.42 12.90
CA LEU A 298 -9.57 -3.07 11.56
C LEU A 298 -8.70 -4.18 10.95
N THR A 299 -7.86 -4.85 11.73
CA THR A 299 -7.15 -6.06 11.26
C THR A 299 -8.11 -7.19 10.90
N GLU A 300 -9.26 -7.31 11.58
CA GLU A 300 -10.33 -8.22 11.19
C GLU A 300 -10.99 -7.80 9.86
N HIS A 301 -11.13 -6.50 9.60
CA HIS A 301 -11.64 -5.97 8.33
C HIS A 301 -10.68 -6.22 7.15
N ALA A 302 -9.38 -5.96 7.33
CA ALA A 302 -8.33 -6.25 6.35
C ALA A 302 -8.27 -7.76 5.99
N ASP A 303 -8.37 -8.63 7.00
CA ASP A 303 -8.42 -10.09 6.79
C ASP A 303 -9.74 -10.55 6.15
N ASN A 304 -10.85 -9.81 6.33
CA ASN A 304 -12.15 -10.15 5.74
C ASN A 304 -12.33 -9.70 4.29
N ALA A 305 -11.59 -8.69 3.82
CA ALA A 305 -11.62 -8.23 2.43
C ALA A 305 -11.10 -9.32 1.44
N ILE A 306 -10.35 -10.29 1.95
CA ILE A 306 -9.85 -11.49 1.22
C ILE A 306 -11.00 -12.40 0.71
N LYS A 307 -12.22 -12.30 1.27
CA LYS A 307 -13.38 -13.12 0.86
C LYS A 307 -13.88 -12.88 -0.58
N PHE A 308 -13.30 -11.93 -1.30
CA PHE A 308 -13.78 -11.45 -2.61
C PHE A 308 -12.94 -11.84 -3.82
N LEU A 309 -11.91 -12.66 -3.64
CA LEU A 309 -11.16 -13.25 -4.77
C LEU A 309 -12.07 -14.27 -5.46
N SER A 310 -12.57 -13.90 -6.63
CA SER A 310 -13.61 -14.65 -7.36
C SER A 310 -13.13 -16.01 -7.89
N ASP A 311 -11.82 -16.26 -7.88
CA ASP A 311 -11.20 -17.50 -8.35
C ASP A 311 -9.84 -17.78 -7.67
N MET A 312 -9.35 -19.01 -7.86
CA MET A 312 -8.09 -19.49 -7.29
C MET A 312 -6.86 -18.77 -7.84
N PHE A 313 -6.87 -18.33 -9.09
CA PHE A 313 -5.72 -17.66 -9.71
C PHE A 313 -5.53 -16.28 -9.10
N SER A 314 -6.60 -15.49 -9.04
CA SER A 314 -6.65 -14.17 -8.41
C SER A 314 -6.11 -14.26 -6.97
N ALA A 315 -6.49 -15.31 -6.23
CA ALA A 315 -5.97 -15.51 -4.87
C ALA A 315 -4.46 -15.76 -4.81
N ARG A 316 -3.90 -16.54 -5.74
CA ARG A 316 -2.44 -16.74 -5.82
C ARG A 316 -1.72 -15.47 -6.24
N LEU A 317 -2.29 -14.72 -7.20
CA LEU A 317 -1.74 -13.46 -7.69
C LEU A 317 -1.70 -12.42 -6.57
N TYR A 318 -2.80 -12.24 -5.84
CA TYR A 318 -2.85 -11.38 -4.66
C TYR A 318 -1.82 -11.79 -3.61
N LYS A 319 -1.75 -13.09 -3.27
CA LYS A 319 -0.79 -13.57 -2.27
C LYS A 319 0.65 -13.26 -2.68
N LEU A 320 0.99 -13.45 -3.96
CA LEU A 320 2.31 -13.12 -4.48
C LEU A 320 2.55 -11.60 -4.46
N ALA A 321 1.57 -10.80 -4.85
CA ALA A 321 1.63 -9.33 -4.81
C ALA A 321 1.87 -8.82 -3.38
N ALA A 322 1.02 -9.19 -2.43
CA ALA A 322 1.14 -8.81 -1.04
C ALA A 322 2.50 -9.21 -0.44
N GLN A 323 2.98 -10.42 -0.75
CA GLN A 323 4.28 -10.88 -0.30
C GLN A 323 5.44 -10.06 -0.89
N LYS A 324 5.37 -9.68 -2.18
CA LYS A 324 6.45 -8.96 -2.86
C LYS A 324 6.49 -7.48 -2.52
N VAL A 325 5.35 -6.89 -2.23
CA VAL A 325 5.21 -5.50 -1.78
C VAL A 325 5.57 -5.34 -0.29
N GLY A 326 5.56 -6.43 0.50
CA GLY A 326 5.97 -6.39 1.91
C GLY A 326 4.81 -6.24 2.92
N VAL A 327 3.58 -6.51 2.50
CA VAL A 327 2.39 -6.47 3.39
C VAL A 327 2.57 -7.36 4.64
N PRO A 328 3.05 -8.63 4.53
CA PRO A 328 3.21 -9.48 5.71
C PRO A 328 4.19 -8.93 6.73
N ASP A 329 5.27 -8.28 6.28
CA ASP A 329 6.32 -7.78 7.17
C ASP A 329 5.77 -6.69 8.10
N TYR A 330 5.02 -5.74 7.54
CA TYR A 330 4.34 -4.70 8.33
C TYR A 330 3.18 -5.25 9.17
N LYS A 331 2.43 -6.23 8.66
CA LYS A 331 1.39 -6.91 9.45
C LYS A 331 1.97 -7.57 10.71
N ASP A 332 3.10 -8.26 10.58
CA ASP A 332 3.76 -8.92 11.70
C ASP A 332 4.32 -7.91 12.71
N LEU A 333 4.88 -6.79 12.24
CA LEU A 333 5.33 -5.68 13.08
C LEU A 333 4.18 -5.08 13.90
N VAL A 334 3.05 -4.76 13.25
CA VAL A 334 1.84 -4.25 13.92
C VAL A 334 1.33 -5.26 14.94
N THR A 335 1.24 -6.53 14.57
CA THR A 335 0.79 -7.60 15.48
C THR A 335 1.67 -7.70 16.72
N GLN A 336 2.99 -7.57 16.56
CA GLN A 336 3.91 -7.55 17.69
C GLN A 336 3.74 -6.29 18.55
N LYS A 337 3.56 -5.11 17.95
CA LYS A 337 3.31 -3.85 18.67
C LYS A 337 2.02 -3.89 19.47
N VAL A 338 0.94 -4.44 18.91
CA VAL A 338 -0.34 -4.66 19.60
C VAL A 338 -0.14 -5.53 20.84
N ARG A 339 0.58 -6.66 20.73
CA ARG A 339 0.88 -7.52 21.87
C ARG A 339 1.68 -6.80 22.96
N ASN A 340 2.72 -6.06 22.58
CA ASN A 340 3.52 -5.28 23.53
C ASN A 340 2.69 -4.20 24.21
N ALA A 341 1.80 -3.54 23.48
CA ALA A 341 0.87 -2.55 24.00
C ALA A 341 -0.15 -3.16 24.98
N GLU A 342 -0.66 -4.37 24.71
CA GLU A 342 -1.51 -5.09 25.67
C GLU A 342 -0.78 -5.43 26.98
N GLU A 343 0.48 -5.86 26.90
CA GLU A 343 1.31 -6.13 28.09
C GLU A 343 1.53 -4.85 28.91
N LEU A 344 1.83 -3.73 28.22
CA LEU A 344 1.99 -2.42 28.86
C LEU A 344 0.69 -1.95 29.52
N TYR A 345 -0.45 -2.11 28.84
CA TYR A 345 -1.77 -1.83 29.40
C TYR A 345 -2.03 -2.62 30.69
N ARG A 346 -1.78 -3.94 30.68
CA ARG A 346 -1.94 -4.80 31.86
C ARG A 346 -1.04 -4.34 33.00
N PHE A 347 0.23 -4.04 32.72
CA PHE A 347 1.15 -3.49 33.71
C PHE A 347 0.64 -2.19 34.34
N MET A 348 0.13 -1.26 33.52
CA MET A 348 -0.42 0.01 34.01
C MET A 348 -1.66 -0.20 34.89
N VAL A 349 -2.55 -1.11 34.51
CA VAL A 349 -3.75 -1.47 35.29
C VAL A 349 -3.37 -2.14 36.62
N ASP A 350 -2.37 -3.02 36.61
CA ASP A 350 -1.87 -3.69 37.82
C ASP A 350 -1.23 -2.69 38.78
N GLN A 351 -0.41 -1.75 38.28
CA GLN A 351 0.14 -0.65 39.09
C GLN A 351 -0.95 0.22 39.73
N PHE A 352 -2.04 0.48 38.99
CA PHE A 352 -3.19 1.22 39.51
C PHE A 352 -3.92 0.44 40.61
N ASN A 353 -4.17 -0.86 40.41
CA ASN A 353 -4.84 -1.72 41.39
C ASN A 353 -3.98 -1.94 42.64
N GLN A 354 -2.67 -2.13 42.50
CA GLN A 354 -1.74 -2.23 43.62
C GLN A 354 -1.70 -0.95 44.45
N SER A 355 -1.80 0.22 43.80
CA SER A 355 -1.90 1.51 44.50
C SER A 355 -3.19 1.64 45.31
N ARG A 356 -4.33 1.13 44.80
CA ARG A 356 -5.59 1.09 45.57
C ARG A 356 -5.50 0.16 46.77
N ALA A 357 -4.83 -1.00 46.61
CA ALA A 357 -4.57 -1.92 47.71
C ALA A 357 -3.70 -1.29 48.79
N PHE A 358 -2.61 -0.59 48.41
CA PHE A 358 -1.77 0.15 49.35
C PHE A 358 -2.51 1.27 50.06
N PHE A 359 -3.39 2.02 49.37
CA PHE A 359 -4.20 3.06 50.01
C PHE A 359 -5.19 2.48 51.02
N LEU A 360 -5.81 1.34 50.70
CA LEU A 360 -6.67 0.61 51.62
C LEU A 360 -5.88 0.12 52.84
N GLU A 361 -4.69 -0.44 52.62
CA GLU A 361 -3.79 -0.89 53.69
C GLU A 361 -3.36 0.28 54.59
N LEU A 362 -2.92 1.39 54.00
CA LEU A 362 -2.56 2.61 54.73
C LEU A 362 -3.75 3.19 55.49
N THR A 363 -4.95 3.16 54.91
CA THR A 363 -6.17 3.63 55.58
C THR A 363 -6.49 2.78 56.80
N VAL A 364 -6.37 1.45 56.69
CA VAL A 364 -6.52 0.54 57.84
C VAL A 364 -5.46 0.83 58.91
N VAL A 365 -4.20 1.02 58.52
CA VAL A 365 -3.12 1.39 59.44
C VAL A 365 -3.38 2.74 60.12
N VAL A 366 -3.84 3.75 59.37
CA VAL A 366 -4.18 5.08 59.91
C VAL A 366 -5.36 5.00 60.88
N ILE A 367 -6.42 4.26 60.54
CA ILE A 367 -7.55 4.01 61.44
C ILE A 367 -7.06 3.36 62.73
N LEU A 368 -6.21 2.33 62.64
CA LEU A 368 -5.65 1.63 63.79
C LEU A 368 -4.75 2.54 64.64
N VAL A 369 -3.95 3.41 64.04
CA VAL A 369 -3.15 4.41 64.76
C VAL A 369 -4.04 5.43 65.46
N ILE A 370 -5.10 5.91 64.82
CA ILE A 370 -6.07 6.84 65.43
C ILE A 370 -6.77 6.17 66.62
N GLU A 371 -7.22 4.92 66.48
CA GLU A 371 -7.81 4.15 67.58
C GLU A 371 -6.83 3.95 68.73
N LEU A 372 -5.58 3.60 68.45
CA LEU A 372 -4.53 3.42 69.45
C LEU A 372 -4.27 4.72 70.21
N VAL A 373 -4.15 5.85 69.50
CA VAL A 373 -3.95 7.17 70.12
C VAL A 373 -5.16 7.53 71.00
N TYR A 374 -6.39 7.25 70.54
CA TYR A 374 -7.60 7.50 71.31
C TYR A 374 -7.69 6.59 72.55
N LEU A 375 -7.27 5.33 72.43
CA LEU A 375 -7.19 4.37 73.53
C LEU A 375 -6.18 4.81 74.61
N PHE A 376 -5.03 5.37 74.21
CA PHE A 376 -4.02 5.86 75.15
C PHE A 376 -4.28 7.28 75.69
N ARG A 377 -5.05 8.12 74.97
CA ARG A 377 -5.50 9.44 75.47
C ARG A 377 -6.81 9.38 76.25
N GLY A 378 -7.63 8.35 76.06
CA GLY A 378 -8.74 8.01 76.94
C GLY A 378 -8.19 7.55 78.27
N ARG A 379 -8.45 8.31 79.34
CA ARG A 379 -8.08 7.91 80.71
C ARG A 379 -8.61 6.50 81.01
N PRO A 380 -7.86 5.69 81.78
CA PRO A 380 -8.39 4.44 82.30
C PRO A 380 -9.61 4.78 83.18
N PHE A 381 -10.70 4.04 83.00
CA PHE A 381 -11.72 3.93 84.04
C PHE A 381 -11.20 3.00 85.14
#